data_AF-T1AMY6-F1
#
_entry.id   AF-T1AMY6-F1
#
_cell.length_a   1.000
_cell.length_b   1.000
_cell.length_c   1.000
_cell.angle_alpha   90.00
_cell.angle_beta   90.00
_cell.angle_gamma   90.00
#
_symmetry.space_group_name_H-M   'P 1'
#
loop_
_entity.id
_entity.type
_entity.pdbx_description
1 polymer ?
#
loop_
_entity_poly.entity_id
_entity_poly.type
_entity_poly.pdbx_seq_one_letter_code
_entity_poly.pdbx_strand_id
1 'polypeptide(L)'
;TERKIDGRRELVFEPTPPMSSYLLYLCIGPFEALTVPGDRWPVTVATSPGRSSAGRYAAERATELLAAYEEYYAMPYPLSKLDLIAVENFWAGAMENWGAISFRENALLVDPTTSVRARREILLVLAHEIAHQWFGNLVTAAWWDDFWLNESFATFVGYRMVSRLYPQEDAWSHFLLRWAVPALEQDSRSASHPVHVPVNSAEEVGENADAVTYGKGGAVLRMIEAYLGEETFRRGVS
;
A
#
# COMPACT_ATOMS: atom_id res chain seq x y z
N THR A 1 -22.82 -6.89 -10.82
CA THR A 1 -23.56 -7.75 -11.79
C THR A 1 -23.07 -7.51 -13.20
N GLU A 2 -23.03 -8.54 -14.03
CA GLU A 2 -22.74 -8.43 -15.48
C GLU A 2 -24.02 -8.66 -16.30
N ARG A 3 -24.25 -7.82 -17.31
CA ARG A 3 -25.33 -8.00 -18.29
C ARG A 3 -24.76 -7.94 -19.71
N LYS A 4 -25.29 -8.76 -20.61
CA LYS A 4 -24.99 -8.66 -22.05
C LYS A 4 -26.07 -7.81 -22.72
N ILE A 5 -25.66 -6.73 -23.38
CA ILE A 5 -26.56 -5.79 -24.08
C ILE A 5 -25.99 -5.57 -25.48
N ASP A 6 -26.70 -6.00 -26.53
CA ASP A 6 -26.34 -5.79 -27.95
C ASP A 6 -24.87 -6.09 -28.29
N GLY A 7 -24.37 -7.23 -27.83
CA GLY A 7 -22.97 -7.65 -28.06
C GLY A 7 -21.94 -6.94 -27.19
N ARG A 8 -22.35 -6.05 -26.29
CA ARG A 8 -21.52 -5.42 -25.25
C ARG A 8 -21.77 -6.06 -23.88
N ARG A 9 -20.87 -5.78 -22.94
CA ARG A 9 -21.01 -6.15 -21.53
C ARG A 9 -21.20 -4.87 -20.71
N GLU A 10 -22.23 -4.86 -19.88
CA GLU A 10 -22.47 -3.87 -18.84
C GLU A 10 -22.05 -4.48 -17.50
N LEU A 11 -21.10 -3.85 -16.83
CA LEU A 11 -20.65 -4.22 -15.49
C LEU A 11 -21.15 -3.17 -14.50
N VAL A 12 -21.94 -3.60 -13.52
CA VAL A 12 -22.44 -2.76 -12.43
C VAL A 12 -21.77 -3.22 -11.14
N PHE A 13 -21.04 -2.32 -10.50
CA PHE A 13 -20.37 -2.56 -9.22
C PHE A 13 -21.31 -2.19 -8.05
N GLU A 14 -21.03 -2.74 -6.87
CA GLU A 14 -21.71 -2.30 -5.65
C GLU A 14 -21.34 -0.84 -5.33
N PRO A 15 -22.23 -0.06 -4.70
CA PRO A 15 -21.88 1.28 -4.22
C PRO A 15 -20.67 1.22 -3.30
N THR A 16 -19.69 2.10 -3.51
CA THR A 16 -18.55 2.22 -2.61
C THR A 16 -18.98 2.85 -1.28
N PRO A 17 -18.26 2.61 -0.18
CA PRO A 17 -18.28 3.54 0.95
C PRO A 17 -17.92 4.97 0.50
N PRO A 18 -18.24 5.99 1.31
CA PRO A 18 -17.70 7.34 1.09
C PRO A 18 -16.18 7.29 1.02
N MET A 19 -15.60 7.81 -0.05
CA MET A 19 -14.16 7.80 -0.28
C MET A 19 -13.70 9.06 -1.03
N SER A 20 -12.45 9.43 -0.84
CA SER A 20 -11.81 10.55 -1.55
C SER A 20 -11.71 10.26 -3.05
N SER A 21 -11.86 11.28 -3.89
CA SER A 21 -11.95 11.10 -5.35
C SER A 21 -10.70 10.47 -5.99
N TYR A 22 -9.52 10.70 -5.40
CA TYR A 22 -8.26 10.17 -5.92
C TYR A 22 -8.15 8.63 -5.81
N LEU A 23 -9.00 8.00 -4.99
CA LEU A 23 -9.03 6.55 -4.81
C LEU A 23 -9.88 5.82 -5.85
N LEU A 24 -10.76 6.54 -6.56
CA LEU A 24 -11.61 5.94 -7.59
C LEU A 24 -10.75 5.35 -8.71
N TYR A 25 -10.94 4.07 -9.01
CA TYR A 25 -10.18 3.36 -10.03
C TYR A 25 -11.05 2.43 -10.86
N LEU A 26 -10.81 2.44 -12.17
CA LEU A 26 -11.40 1.51 -13.13
C LEU A 26 -10.32 1.08 -14.12
N CYS A 27 -10.19 -0.23 -14.32
CA CYS A 27 -9.30 -0.79 -15.33
C CYS A 27 -10.10 -1.72 -16.25
N ILE A 28 -9.92 -1.56 -17.56
CA ILE A 28 -10.57 -2.39 -18.58
C ILE A 28 -9.50 -2.86 -19.54
N GLY A 29 -9.35 -4.18 -19.63
CA GLY A 29 -8.36 -4.80 -20.49
C GLY A 29 -8.49 -6.32 -20.51
N PRO A 30 -7.71 -6.99 -21.38
CA PRO A 30 -7.60 -8.43 -21.37
C PRO A 30 -6.79 -8.88 -20.15
N PHE A 31 -7.45 -9.09 -19.02
CA PHE A 31 -6.82 -9.60 -17.81
C PHE A 31 -7.05 -11.09 -17.63
N GLU A 32 -6.02 -11.78 -17.16
CA GLU A 32 -6.14 -13.08 -16.52
C GLU A 32 -6.06 -12.89 -15.01
N ALA A 33 -6.86 -13.63 -14.25
CA ALA A 33 -6.96 -13.46 -12.81
C ALA A 33 -6.69 -14.77 -12.07
N LEU A 34 -5.91 -14.67 -10.98
CA LEU A 34 -5.72 -15.73 -10.00
C LEU A 34 -6.33 -15.26 -8.68
N THR A 35 -7.20 -16.07 -8.09
CA THR A 35 -7.82 -15.75 -6.79
C THR A 35 -7.33 -16.72 -5.73
N VAL A 36 -6.82 -16.19 -4.63
CA VAL A 36 -6.63 -16.92 -3.38
C VAL A 36 -7.87 -16.70 -2.53
N PRO A 37 -8.62 -17.77 -2.18
CA PRO A 37 -9.72 -17.61 -1.24
C PRO A 37 -9.15 -17.25 0.14
N GLY A 38 -9.71 -16.23 0.77
CA GLY A 38 -9.50 -15.94 2.18
C GLY A 38 -10.75 -16.27 2.99
N ASP A 39 -10.58 -16.48 4.30
CA ASP A 39 -11.69 -16.81 5.20
C ASP A 39 -12.79 -15.72 5.21
N ARG A 40 -12.38 -14.46 4.99
CA ARG A 40 -13.26 -13.28 5.01
C ARG A 40 -13.33 -12.54 3.69
N TRP A 41 -12.23 -12.45 2.95
CA TRP A 41 -12.18 -11.77 1.66
C TRP A 41 -11.36 -12.60 0.66
N PRO A 42 -11.86 -12.81 -0.56
CA PRO A 42 -11.00 -13.27 -1.64
C PRO A 42 -9.98 -12.17 -1.98
N VAL A 43 -8.74 -12.58 -2.23
CA VAL A 43 -7.71 -11.73 -2.82
C VAL A 43 -7.46 -12.19 -4.25
N THR A 44 -7.67 -11.31 -5.20
CA THR A 44 -7.50 -11.60 -6.63
C THR A 44 -6.34 -10.81 -7.19
N VAL A 45 -5.44 -11.48 -7.90
CA VAL A 45 -4.38 -10.83 -8.68
C VAL A 45 -4.74 -10.86 -10.15
N ALA A 46 -4.90 -9.70 -10.76
CA ALA A 46 -5.17 -9.55 -12.19
C ALA A 46 -3.89 -9.13 -12.93
N THR A 47 -3.59 -9.80 -14.04
CA THR A 47 -2.37 -9.57 -14.84
C THR A 47 -2.66 -9.59 -16.33
N SER A 48 -1.69 -9.15 -17.15
CA SER A 48 -1.68 -9.50 -18.58
C SER A 48 -1.76 -11.03 -18.76
N PRO A 49 -2.34 -11.53 -19.88
CA PRO A 49 -2.56 -12.96 -20.06
C PRO A 49 -1.25 -13.77 -20.04
N GLY A 50 -1.29 -14.96 -19.45
CA GLY A 50 -0.16 -15.86 -19.31
C GLY A 50 0.73 -15.61 -18.08
N ARG A 51 0.38 -14.63 -17.23
CA ARG A 51 1.20 -14.23 -16.07
C ARG A 51 0.54 -14.44 -14.71
N SER A 52 -0.70 -14.90 -14.66
CA SER A 52 -1.51 -14.96 -13.43
C SER A 52 -0.86 -15.79 -12.30
N SER A 53 -0.13 -16.85 -12.66
CA SER A 53 0.58 -17.72 -11.70
C SER A 53 1.69 -17.00 -10.92
N ALA A 54 2.34 -16.00 -11.53
CA ALA A 54 3.35 -15.15 -10.89
C ALA A 54 2.75 -14.25 -9.79
N GLY A 55 1.43 -14.05 -9.81
CA GLY A 55 0.69 -13.30 -8.80
C GLY A 55 0.42 -14.08 -7.52
N ARG A 56 0.59 -15.41 -7.50
CA ARG A 56 0.21 -16.25 -6.35
C ARG A 56 0.88 -15.81 -5.05
N TYR A 57 2.18 -15.51 -5.10
CA TYR A 57 2.93 -15.05 -3.93
C TYR A 57 2.29 -13.79 -3.33
N ALA A 58 1.94 -12.81 -4.17
CA ALA A 58 1.33 -11.57 -3.72
C ALA A 58 -0.04 -11.79 -3.09
N ALA A 59 -0.89 -12.62 -3.71
CA ALA A 59 -2.22 -12.92 -3.19
C ALA A 59 -2.18 -13.59 -1.80
N GLU A 60 -1.26 -14.53 -1.60
CA GLU A 60 -1.05 -15.21 -0.32
C GLU A 60 -0.57 -14.24 0.77
N ARG A 61 0.47 -13.44 0.47
CA ARG A 61 1.01 -12.44 1.41
C ARG A 61 -0.01 -11.36 1.74
N ALA A 62 -0.78 -10.90 0.75
CA ALA A 62 -1.83 -9.91 0.97
C ALA A 62 -2.96 -10.43 1.86
N THR A 63 -3.31 -11.71 1.75
CA THR A 63 -4.29 -12.36 2.63
C THR A 63 -3.80 -12.36 4.08
N GLU A 64 -2.53 -12.71 4.31
CA GLU A 64 -1.90 -12.70 5.64
C GLU A 64 -1.80 -11.27 6.21
N LEU A 65 -1.40 -10.29 5.38
CA LEU A 65 -1.29 -8.88 5.76
C LEU A 65 -2.64 -8.28 6.11
N LEU A 66 -3.69 -8.48 5.30
CA LEU A 66 -5.04 -7.97 5.60
C LEU A 66 -5.53 -8.46 6.97
N ALA A 67 -5.37 -9.76 7.26
CA ALA A 67 -5.76 -10.32 8.55
C ALA A 67 -4.96 -9.70 9.71
N ALA A 68 -3.66 -9.48 9.53
CA ALA A 68 -2.81 -8.87 10.55
C ALA A 68 -3.14 -7.38 10.78
N TYR A 69 -3.50 -6.63 9.74
CA TYR A 69 -3.91 -5.23 9.88
C TYR A 69 -5.24 -5.09 10.62
N GLU A 70 -6.23 -5.93 10.33
CA GLU A 70 -7.48 -5.94 11.10
C GLU A 70 -7.25 -6.22 12.58
N GLU A 71 -6.37 -7.18 12.89
CA GLU A 71 -6.00 -7.49 14.28
C GLU A 71 -5.29 -6.29 14.93
N TYR A 72 -4.35 -5.67 14.22
CA TYR A 72 -3.55 -4.56 14.74
C TYR A 72 -4.42 -3.32 15.04
N TYR A 73 -5.26 -2.93 14.09
CA TYR A 73 -6.14 -1.76 14.20
C TYR A 73 -7.45 -2.06 14.94
N ALA A 74 -7.74 -3.32 15.28
CA ALA A 74 -9.03 -3.75 15.84
C ALA A 74 -10.25 -3.24 15.03
N MET A 75 -10.07 -3.05 13.72
CA MET A 75 -11.06 -2.50 12.80
C MET A 75 -11.13 -3.36 11.54
N PRO A 76 -12.34 -3.76 11.11
CA PRO A 76 -12.48 -4.62 9.96
C PRO A 76 -12.14 -3.90 8.65
N TYR A 77 -11.59 -4.63 7.68
CA TYR A 77 -11.49 -4.17 6.31
C TYR A 77 -12.91 -4.06 5.73
N PRO A 78 -13.34 -2.86 5.26
CA PRO A 78 -14.76 -2.60 5.02
C PRO A 78 -15.30 -3.16 3.70
N LEU A 79 -14.43 -3.64 2.80
CA LEU A 79 -14.84 -4.14 1.49
C LEU A 79 -14.89 -5.67 1.45
N SER A 80 -15.69 -6.21 0.53
CA SER A 80 -15.90 -7.66 0.38
C SER A 80 -14.76 -8.40 -0.32
N LYS A 81 -13.80 -7.67 -0.93
CA LYS A 81 -12.69 -8.21 -1.71
C LYS A 81 -11.50 -7.26 -1.73
N LEU A 82 -10.34 -7.79 -2.12
CA LEU A 82 -9.17 -6.99 -2.50
C LEU A 82 -8.61 -7.49 -3.84
N ASP A 83 -8.56 -6.60 -4.84
CA ASP A 83 -7.88 -6.88 -6.11
C ASP A 83 -6.50 -6.23 -6.11
N LEU A 84 -5.50 -6.96 -6.60
CA LEU A 84 -4.13 -6.49 -6.86
C LEU A 84 -3.89 -6.56 -8.37
N ILE A 85 -3.68 -5.42 -9.01
CA ILE A 85 -3.74 -5.31 -10.47
C ILE A 85 -2.36 -4.97 -11.00
N ALA A 86 -1.73 -5.89 -11.73
CA ALA A 86 -0.47 -5.67 -12.40
C ALA A 86 -0.69 -4.88 -13.71
N VAL A 87 -0.03 -3.73 -13.84
CA VAL A 87 -0.12 -2.86 -15.01
C VAL A 87 1.28 -2.70 -15.63
N GLU A 88 1.37 -2.88 -16.96
CA GLU A 88 2.65 -2.88 -17.70
C GLU A 88 3.36 -1.51 -17.66
N ASN A 89 2.62 -0.42 -17.89
CA ASN A 89 3.16 0.94 -17.89
C ASN A 89 2.53 1.75 -16.75
N PHE A 90 3.05 1.55 -15.55
CA PHE A 90 2.65 2.29 -14.35
C PHE A 90 3.73 3.31 -13.94
N TRP A 91 3.35 4.59 -13.91
CA TRP A 91 4.28 5.70 -13.65
C TRP A 91 4.83 5.66 -12.22
N ALA A 92 4.00 5.28 -11.26
CA ALA A 92 4.37 5.04 -9.87
C ALA A 92 4.86 3.58 -9.65
N GLY A 93 5.18 3.24 -8.40
CA GLY A 93 5.44 1.86 -7.98
C GLY A 93 4.14 1.07 -7.81
N ALA A 94 3.23 1.63 -7.03
CA ALA A 94 1.87 1.14 -6.80
C ALA A 94 0.95 2.32 -6.41
N MET A 95 -0.36 2.07 -6.28
CA MET A 95 -1.37 3.04 -5.86
C MET A 95 -2.52 2.32 -5.14
N GLU A 96 -2.90 2.84 -3.98
CA GLU A 96 -3.71 2.18 -2.95
C GLU A 96 -5.23 2.15 -3.22
N ASN A 97 -5.65 2.37 -4.46
CA ASN A 97 -7.05 2.53 -4.86
C ASN A 97 -7.96 1.52 -4.15
N TRP A 98 -9.01 2.00 -3.46
CA TRP A 98 -9.67 1.24 -2.40
C TRP A 98 -10.31 -0.06 -2.93
N GLY A 99 -9.74 -1.19 -2.51
CA GLY A 99 -10.14 -2.53 -2.95
C GLY A 99 -9.67 -2.95 -4.34
N ALA A 100 -8.93 -2.13 -5.07
CA ALA A 100 -8.38 -2.42 -6.39
C ALA A 100 -7.00 -1.78 -6.58
N ILE A 101 -6.03 -2.22 -5.78
CA ILE A 101 -4.69 -1.65 -5.72
C ILE A 101 -3.96 -1.95 -7.03
N SER A 102 -3.39 -0.93 -7.66
CA SER A 102 -2.64 -1.08 -8.91
C SER A 102 -1.14 -1.07 -8.65
N PHE A 103 -0.40 -1.89 -9.38
CA PHE A 103 1.05 -2.06 -9.24
C PHE A 103 1.72 -2.06 -10.60
N ARG A 104 2.97 -1.59 -10.64
CA ARG A 104 3.89 -1.99 -11.72
C ARG A 104 4.13 -3.50 -11.62
N GLU A 105 4.21 -4.21 -12.74
CA GLU A 105 4.37 -5.68 -12.73
C GLU A 105 5.52 -6.17 -11.85
N ASN A 106 6.68 -5.52 -11.90
CA ASN A 106 7.86 -5.91 -11.11
C ASN A 106 7.75 -5.57 -9.61
N ALA A 107 6.70 -4.86 -9.20
CA ALA A 107 6.37 -4.57 -7.80
C ALA A 107 5.29 -5.52 -7.24
N LEU A 108 4.76 -6.44 -8.06
CA LEU A 108 3.72 -7.39 -7.66
C LEU A 108 4.05 -8.85 -8.00
N LEU A 109 4.61 -9.12 -9.17
CA LEU A 109 4.77 -10.48 -9.69
C LEU A 109 6.09 -11.12 -9.25
N VAL A 110 6.00 -12.38 -8.81
CA VAL A 110 7.15 -13.19 -8.37
C VAL A 110 7.25 -14.45 -9.21
N ASP A 111 8.35 -14.57 -9.94
CA ASP A 111 8.70 -15.71 -10.78
C ASP A 111 9.89 -16.49 -10.17
N PRO A 112 10.20 -17.70 -10.64
CA PRO A 112 11.34 -18.49 -10.15
C PRO A 112 12.71 -17.79 -10.26
N THR A 113 12.82 -16.79 -11.14
CA THR A 113 14.02 -15.99 -11.36
C THR A 113 14.06 -14.71 -10.51
N THR A 114 12.98 -14.38 -9.80
CA THR A 114 12.91 -13.20 -8.94
C THR A 114 13.91 -13.33 -7.79
N SER A 115 14.85 -12.39 -7.71
CA SER A 115 15.87 -12.38 -6.65
C SER A 115 15.26 -12.23 -5.27
N VAL A 116 15.94 -12.70 -4.23
CA VAL A 116 15.55 -12.51 -2.83
C VAL A 116 15.33 -11.03 -2.50
N ARG A 117 16.20 -10.15 -3.01
CA ARG A 117 16.07 -8.70 -2.85
C ARG A 117 14.77 -8.20 -3.47
N ALA A 118 14.50 -8.53 -4.73
CA ALA A 118 13.29 -8.08 -5.42
C ALA A 118 12.01 -8.60 -4.74
N ARG A 119 12.01 -9.87 -4.29
CA ARG A 119 10.88 -10.44 -3.55
C ARG A 119 10.60 -9.71 -2.24
N ARG A 120 11.66 -9.29 -1.52
CA ARG A 120 11.51 -8.45 -0.31
C ARG A 120 10.90 -7.09 -0.62
N GLU A 121 11.35 -6.42 -1.67
CA GLU A 121 10.76 -5.14 -2.08
C GLU A 121 9.28 -5.30 -2.42
N ILE A 122 8.91 -6.36 -3.17
CA ILE A 122 7.50 -6.67 -3.49
C ILE A 122 6.68 -6.85 -2.20
N LEU A 123 7.20 -7.60 -1.21
CA LEU A 123 6.53 -7.79 0.06
C LEU A 123 6.35 -6.49 0.85
N LEU A 124 7.35 -5.62 0.87
CA LEU A 124 7.28 -4.32 1.55
C LEU A 124 6.30 -3.37 0.86
N VAL A 125 6.28 -3.34 -0.47
CA VAL A 125 5.30 -2.55 -1.24
C VAL A 125 3.89 -3.08 -0.98
N LEU A 126 3.67 -4.41 -1.02
CA LEU A 126 2.37 -5.00 -0.65
C LEU A 126 1.94 -4.59 0.76
N ALA A 127 2.84 -4.63 1.74
CA ALA A 127 2.53 -4.22 3.09
C ALA A 127 2.16 -2.73 3.18
N HIS A 128 2.86 -1.86 2.45
CA HIS A 128 2.56 -0.43 2.36
C HIS A 128 1.17 -0.17 1.76
N GLU A 129 0.88 -0.71 0.57
CA GLU A 129 -0.40 -0.47 -0.10
C GLU A 129 -1.61 -1.03 0.66
N ILE A 130 -1.41 -2.15 1.38
CA ILE A 130 -2.48 -2.73 2.20
C ILE A 130 -2.66 -1.93 3.50
N ALA A 131 -1.61 -1.31 4.05
CA ALA A 131 -1.75 -0.40 5.20
C ALA A 131 -2.64 0.80 4.86
N HIS A 132 -2.55 1.29 3.62
CA HIS A 132 -3.35 2.41 3.16
C HIS A 132 -4.87 2.16 3.19
N GLN A 133 -5.30 0.89 3.21
CA GLN A 133 -6.72 0.55 3.32
C GLN A 133 -7.34 1.07 4.63
N TRP A 134 -6.52 1.37 5.65
CA TRP A 134 -6.89 2.11 6.86
C TRP A 134 -6.41 3.57 6.82
N PHE A 135 -5.12 3.81 6.58
CA PHE A 135 -4.50 5.15 6.59
C PHE A 135 -4.33 5.69 5.17
N GLY A 136 -5.25 6.54 4.72
CA GLY A 136 -5.37 7.05 3.36
C GLY A 136 -6.77 6.81 2.83
N ASN A 137 -7.27 5.58 2.97
CA ASN A 137 -8.59 5.20 2.45
C ASN A 137 -9.71 5.40 3.47
N LEU A 138 -9.65 4.69 4.60
CA LEU A 138 -10.68 4.78 5.65
C LEU A 138 -10.60 6.11 6.41
N VAL A 139 -9.38 6.53 6.76
CA VAL A 139 -9.08 7.84 7.31
C VAL A 139 -8.16 8.55 6.33
N THR A 140 -8.65 9.60 5.68
CA THR A 140 -7.87 10.41 4.73
C THR A 140 -7.49 11.74 5.36
N ALA A 141 -6.27 12.22 5.09
CA ALA A 141 -5.88 13.59 5.40
C ALA A 141 -6.90 14.61 4.86
N ALA A 142 -7.20 15.64 5.63
CA ALA A 142 -8.19 16.65 5.24
C ALA A 142 -7.71 17.50 4.06
N TRP A 143 -6.39 17.66 3.94
CA TRP A 143 -5.72 18.34 2.85
C TRP A 143 -4.32 17.76 2.61
N TRP A 144 -3.69 18.16 1.51
CA TRP A 144 -2.43 17.59 1.02
C TRP A 144 -1.19 18.03 1.80
N ASP A 145 -1.30 19.04 2.65
CA ASP A 145 -0.24 19.42 3.59
C ASP A 145 -0.01 18.37 4.70
N ASP A 146 -1.06 17.60 5.00
CA ASP A 146 -1.05 16.44 5.87
C ASP A 146 -0.85 15.11 5.11
N PHE A 147 -0.36 15.14 3.87
CA PHE A 147 -0.13 13.93 3.06
C PHE A 147 0.75 12.87 3.76
N TRP A 148 1.64 13.31 4.66
CA TRP A 148 2.45 12.44 5.51
C TRP A 148 1.60 11.51 6.41
N LEU A 149 0.39 11.90 6.81
CA LEU A 149 -0.53 11.04 7.57
C LEU A 149 -0.90 9.77 6.81
N ASN A 150 -0.89 9.82 5.47
CA ASN A 150 -1.09 8.64 4.64
C ASN A 150 0.23 7.89 4.50
N GLU A 151 1.23 8.52 3.87
CA GLU A 151 2.44 7.83 3.40
C GLU A 151 3.40 7.44 4.52
N SER A 152 3.61 8.31 5.51
CA SER A 152 4.51 7.99 6.61
C SER A 152 3.94 6.87 7.48
N PHE A 153 2.62 6.87 7.71
CA PHE A 153 1.95 5.79 8.45
C PHE A 153 1.97 4.48 7.68
N ALA A 154 1.61 4.49 6.39
CA ALA A 154 1.68 3.29 5.57
C ALA A 154 3.10 2.71 5.52
N THR A 155 4.11 3.58 5.40
CA THR A 155 5.53 3.16 5.46
C THR A 155 5.83 2.52 6.82
N PHE A 156 5.56 3.23 7.91
CA PHE A 156 5.90 2.77 9.25
C PHE A 156 5.21 1.44 9.60
N VAL A 157 3.89 1.37 9.43
CA VAL A 157 3.13 0.17 9.80
C VAL A 157 3.39 -0.97 8.80
N GLY A 158 3.65 -0.67 7.53
CA GLY A 158 4.10 -1.65 6.54
C GLY A 158 5.37 -2.39 6.97
N TYR A 159 6.42 -1.66 7.33
CA TYR A 159 7.65 -2.24 7.86
C TYR A 159 7.44 -2.99 9.17
N ARG A 160 6.56 -2.48 10.03
CA ARG A 160 6.18 -3.13 11.29
C ARG A 160 5.50 -4.48 11.05
N MET A 161 4.55 -4.56 10.13
CA MET A 161 3.86 -5.82 9.79
C MET A 161 4.81 -6.83 9.16
N VAL A 162 5.67 -6.40 8.23
CA VAL A 162 6.68 -7.30 7.65
C VAL A 162 7.65 -7.81 8.72
N SER A 163 8.09 -6.94 9.63
CA SER A 163 8.96 -7.36 10.75
C SER A 163 8.28 -8.37 11.68
N ARG A 164 6.97 -8.26 11.89
CA ARG A 164 6.19 -9.16 12.76
C ARG A 164 5.93 -10.51 12.09
N LEU A 165 5.46 -10.49 10.84
CA LEU A 165 5.00 -11.69 10.13
C LEU A 165 6.15 -12.45 9.46
N TYR A 166 7.19 -11.75 9.03
CA TYR A 166 8.32 -12.32 8.28
C TYR A 166 9.67 -11.89 8.87
N PRO A 167 10.01 -12.30 10.12
CA PRO A 167 11.23 -11.87 10.80
C PRO A 167 12.53 -12.12 10.00
N GLN A 168 12.54 -13.13 9.14
CA GLN A 168 13.68 -13.45 8.26
C GLN A 168 14.01 -12.36 7.23
N GLU A 169 13.10 -11.42 6.97
CA GLU A 169 13.32 -10.34 6.01
C GLU A 169 14.11 -9.17 6.58
N ASP A 170 14.31 -9.12 7.91
CA ASP A 170 15.03 -8.05 8.62
C ASP A 170 14.58 -6.65 8.17
N ALA A 171 13.26 -6.44 8.22
CA ALA A 171 12.60 -5.27 7.65
C ALA A 171 13.13 -3.96 8.24
N TRP A 172 13.43 -3.91 9.54
CA TRP A 172 13.91 -2.67 10.17
C TRP A 172 15.35 -2.29 9.78
N SER A 173 16.23 -3.25 9.53
CA SER A 173 17.55 -2.95 8.95
C SER A 173 17.42 -2.47 7.52
N HIS A 174 16.50 -3.05 6.76
CA HIS A 174 16.15 -2.55 5.42
C HIS A 174 15.59 -1.12 5.48
N PHE A 175 14.65 -0.82 6.38
CA PHE A 175 14.10 0.53 6.59
C PHE A 175 15.20 1.55 6.86
N LEU A 176 16.16 1.21 7.73
CA LEU A 176 17.27 2.09 8.07
C LEU A 176 18.06 2.50 6.81
N LEU A 177 18.42 1.52 5.99
CA LEU A 177 19.24 1.74 4.79
C LEU A 177 18.46 2.36 3.64
N ARG A 178 17.19 1.97 3.47
CA ARG A 178 16.35 2.37 2.34
C ARG A 178 15.72 3.75 2.55
N TRP A 179 15.31 4.07 3.78
CA TRP A 179 14.48 5.24 4.07
C TRP A 179 15.13 6.18 5.07
N ALA A 180 15.52 5.70 6.25
CA ALA A 180 15.97 6.60 7.32
C ALA A 180 17.30 7.30 6.99
N VAL A 181 18.30 6.58 6.47
CA VAL A 181 19.61 7.17 6.11
C VAL A 181 19.47 8.18 4.95
N PRO A 182 18.79 7.86 3.83
CA PRO A 182 18.54 8.86 2.79
C PRO A 182 17.73 10.08 3.28
N ALA A 183 16.74 9.87 4.14
CA ALA A 183 15.96 10.96 4.73
C ALA A 183 16.84 11.87 5.61
N LEU A 184 17.72 11.30 6.44
CA LEU A 184 18.68 12.08 7.22
C LEU A 184 19.65 12.87 6.34
N GLU A 185 20.12 12.28 5.24
CA GLU A 185 20.99 12.98 4.29
C GLU A 185 20.26 14.17 3.65
N GLN A 186 19.03 13.96 3.15
CA GLN A 186 18.23 15.02 2.57
C GLN A 186 17.90 16.11 3.60
N ASP A 187 17.48 15.72 4.81
CA ASP A 187 17.07 16.63 5.87
C ASP A 187 18.23 17.41 6.50
N SER A 188 19.47 16.97 6.27
CA SER A 188 20.68 17.72 6.66
C SER A 188 20.98 18.92 5.76
N ARG A 189 20.29 19.06 4.62
CA ARG A 189 20.52 20.11 3.63
C ARG A 189 19.62 21.31 3.89
N SER A 190 20.11 22.51 3.57
CA SER A 190 19.31 23.75 3.67
C SER A 190 18.10 23.79 2.73
N ALA A 191 18.09 22.97 1.68
CA ALA A 191 17.00 22.85 0.72
C ALA A 191 15.97 21.77 1.10
N SER A 192 16.05 21.20 2.31
CA SER A 192 15.02 20.30 2.85
C SER A 192 13.70 21.06 3.12
N HIS A 193 12.66 20.33 3.50
CA HIS A 193 11.37 20.85 3.93
C HIS A 193 10.88 20.14 5.22
N PRO A 194 9.96 20.74 5.98
CA PRO A 194 9.27 20.04 7.07
C PRO A 194 8.44 18.85 6.55
N VAL A 195 8.08 17.91 7.43
CA VAL A 195 7.18 16.79 7.06
C VAL A 195 5.78 17.30 6.69
N HIS A 196 5.28 18.31 7.41
CA HIS A 196 4.05 19.03 7.06
C HIS A 196 4.40 20.24 6.19
N VAL A 197 4.03 20.21 4.92
CA VAL A 197 4.37 21.23 3.92
C VAL A 197 3.09 21.85 3.39
N PRO A 198 2.93 23.18 3.35
CA PRO A 198 1.79 23.79 2.67
C PRO A 198 1.74 23.39 1.19
N VAL A 199 0.63 22.80 0.76
CA VAL A 199 0.39 22.37 -0.63
C VAL A 199 -0.84 23.10 -1.18
N ASN A 200 -0.75 23.64 -2.40
CA ASN A 200 -1.85 24.41 -2.98
C ASN A 200 -2.78 23.58 -3.87
N SER A 201 -2.30 22.48 -4.43
CA SER A 201 -3.09 21.59 -5.28
C SER A 201 -2.64 20.13 -5.22
N ALA A 202 -3.50 19.21 -5.67
CA ALA A 202 -3.19 17.79 -5.71
C ALA A 202 -2.00 17.47 -6.62
N GLU A 203 -1.77 18.28 -7.67
CA GLU A 203 -0.64 18.11 -8.59
C GLU A 203 0.71 18.38 -7.92
N GLU A 204 0.74 19.30 -6.94
CA GLU A 204 1.95 19.64 -6.18
C GLU A 204 2.32 18.56 -5.15
N VAL A 205 1.37 17.70 -4.73
CA VAL A 205 1.65 16.67 -3.71
C VAL A 205 2.74 15.70 -4.14
N GLY A 206 2.85 15.43 -5.44
CA GLY A 206 3.88 14.54 -6.00
C GLY A 206 5.30 15.05 -5.76
N GLU A 207 5.50 16.35 -5.57
CA GLU A 207 6.80 16.93 -5.22
C GLU A 207 7.22 16.58 -3.78
N ASN A 208 6.24 16.36 -2.90
CA ASN A 208 6.45 15.98 -1.50
C ASN A 208 6.40 14.45 -1.30
N ALA A 209 6.20 13.65 -2.35
CA ALA A 209 6.26 12.20 -2.29
C ALA A 209 7.71 11.70 -2.32
N ASP A 210 8.48 12.03 -1.27
CA ASP A 210 9.94 11.94 -1.27
C ASP A 210 10.55 11.30 -0.01
N ALA A 211 11.88 11.32 0.13
CA ALA A 211 12.53 10.69 1.27
C ALA A 211 12.17 11.34 2.62
N VAL A 212 11.77 12.62 2.66
CA VAL A 212 11.34 13.29 3.88
C VAL A 212 9.98 12.74 4.31
N THR A 213 8.99 12.71 3.43
CA THR A 213 7.65 12.23 3.78
C THR A 213 7.67 10.75 4.18
N TYR A 214 8.28 9.88 3.37
CA TYR A 214 8.29 8.45 3.66
C TYR A 214 9.28 8.10 4.78
N GLY A 215 10.54 8.55 4.65
CA GLY A 215 11.62 8.14 5.54
C GLY A 215 11.67 8.90 6.85
N LYS A 216 11.65 10.24 6.84
CA LYS A 216 11.66 11.03 8.09
C LYS A 216 10.34 10.85 8.84
N GLY A 217 9.20 10.95 8.15
CA GLY A 217 7.89 10.71 8.76
C GLY A 217 7.78 9.33 9.40
N GLY A 218 8.13 8.27 8.68
CA GLY A 218 8.14 6.91 9.22
C GLY A 218 9.11 6.72 10.39
N ALA A 219 10.28 7.36 10.36
CA ALA A 219 11.25 7.30 11.45
C ALA A 219 10.77 8.04 12.72
N VAL A 220 10.09 9.18 12.55
CA VAL A 220 9.48 9.93 13.67
C VAL A 220 8.35 9.11 14.29
N LEU A 221 7.49 8.46 13.51
CA LEU A 221 6.45 7.57 14.02
C LEU A 221 7.04 6.41 14.83
N ARG A 222 8.09 5.77 14.31
CA ARG A 222 8.83 4.73 15.03
C ARG A 222 9.42 5.24 16.35
N MET A 223 9.95 6.47 16.37
CA MET A 223 10.46 7.09 17.59
C MET A 223 9.36 7.36 18.61
N ILE A 224 8.19 7.85 18.15
CA ILE A 224 7.02 8.07 19.01
C ILE A 224 6.53 6.76 19.61
N GLU A 225 6.43 5.69 18.82
CA GLU A 225 6.08 4.35 19.33
C GLU A 225 7.11 3.87 20.37
N ALA A 226 8.41 3.99 20.08
CA ALA A 226 9.46 3.59 21.01
C ALA A 226 9.39 4.37 22.35
N TYR A 227 8.98 5.63 22.30
CA TYR A 227 8.80 6.47 23.48
C TYR A 227 7.55 6.11 24.30
N LEU A 228 6.40 5.91 23.63
CA LEU A 228 5.11 5.62 24.28
C LEU A 228 4.95 4.15 24.70
N GLY A 229 5.69 3.26 24.05
CA GLY A 229 5.46 1.82 24.07
C GLY A 229 4.44 1.39 23.01
N GLU A 230 4.68 0.20 22.43
CA GLU A 230 3.87 -0.39 21.36
C GLU A 230 2.38 -0.45 21.68
N GLU A 231 2.00 -0.90 22.87
CA GLU A 231 0.59 -1.05 23.24
C GLU A 231 -0.12 0.31 23.31
N THR A 232 0.53 1.30 23.92
CA THR A 232 0.01 2.66 24.04
C THR A 232 -0.15 3.30 22.66
N PHE A 233 0.86 3.15 21.80
CA PHE A 233 0.81 3.66 20.44
C PHE A 233 -0.32 3.00 19.65
N ARG A 234 -0.38 1.66 19.63
CA ARG A 234 -1.42 0.89 18.93
C ARG A 234 -2.81 1.33 19.35
N ARG A 235 -3.07 1.45 20.65
CA ARG A 235 -4.36 1.93 21.18
C ARG A 235 -4.72 3.35 20.78
N GLY A 236 -3.74 4.20 20.47
CA GLY A 236 -3.99 5.56 20.00
C GLY A 236 -4.34 5.64 18.52
N VAL A 237 -3.94 4.65 17.72
CA VAL A 237 -4.15 4.60 16.27
C VAL A 237 -5.25 3.61 15.82
N SER A 238 -5.78 2.81 16.76
CA SER A 238 -6.90 1.88 16.58
C SER A 238 -8.21 2.55 16.98
#